data_AF-A0A1E2WHU5-F1
#
_entry.id   AF-A0A1E2WHU5-F1
#
_cell.length_a   1.000
_cell.length_b   1.000
_cell.length_c   1.000
_cell.angle_alpha   90.00
_cell.angle_beta   90.00
_cell.angle_gamma   90.00
#
_symmetry.space_group_name_H-M   'P 1'
#
loop_
_entity.id
_entity.type
_entity.pdbx_description
1 polymer ?
#
loop_
_entity_poly.entity_id
_entity_poly.type
_entity_poly.pdbx_seq_one_letter_code
_entity_poly.pdbx_strand_id
1 'polypeptide(L)' 'MDSRIQSYLRLAASGQRETEQIGSFLATFNRWWKVNPFLNYAIPNNNATPTLNEVNALR' A
#
# COMPACT_ATOMS: atom_id res chain seq x y z
N MET A 1 12.91 2.70 6.78
CA MET A 1 12.67 1.57 5.86
C MET A 1 13.33 1.91 4.54
N ASP A 2 14.11 1.01 3.97
CA ASP A 2 14.87 1.28 2.73
C ASP A 2 13.90 1.51 1.56
N SER A 3 14.05 2.62 0.84
CA SER A 3 13.22 3.00 -0.31
C SER A 3 13.26 1.95 -1.43
N ARG A 4 14.35 1.17 -1.51
CA ARG A 4 14.47 0.03 -2.43
C ARG A 4 13.50 -1.09 -2.11
N ILE A 5 13.31 -1.39 -0.82
CA ILE A 5 12.38 -2.44 -0.37
C ILE A 5 10.94 -2.03 -0.70
N GLN A 6 10.57 -0.77 -0.43
CA GLN A 6 9.22 -0.28 -0.72
C GLN A 6 8.94 -0.25 -2.22
N SER A 7 9.90 0.20 -3.04
CA SER A 7 9.80 0.13 -4.50
C SER A 7 9.62 -1.29 -5.01
N TYR A 8 10.42 -2.24 -4.51
CA TYR A 8 10.31 -3.64 -4.89
C TYR A 8 8.94 -4.23 -4.49
N LEU A 9 8.46 -3.94 -3.28
CA LEU A 9 7.16 -4.40 -2.81
C LEU A 9 6.01 -3.87 -3.67
N ARG A 10 6.05 -2.59 -4.09
CA ARG A 10 5.03 -2.04 -4.99
C ARG A 10 5.02 -2.77 -6.33
N LEU A 11 6.20 -2.96 -6.93
CA LEU A 11 6.36 -3.68 -8.20
C LEU A 11 5.85 -5.13 -8.12
N ALA A 12 6.25 -5.85 -7.07
CA ALA A 12 5.86 -7.25 -6.89
C ALA A 12 4.34 -7.37 -6.65
N ALA A 13 3.78 -6.48 -5.83
CA ALA A 13 2.36 -6.52 -5.50
C ALA A 13 1.47 -6.19 -6.72
N SER A 14 1.83 -5.17 -7.53
CA SER A 14 1.06 -4.80 -8.72
C SER A 14 1.05 -5.88 -9.81
N GLY A 15 2.01 -6.79 -9.81
CA GLY A 15 2.07 -7.90 -10.77
C GLY A 15 1.16 -9.08 -10.43
N GLN A 16 0.69 -9.19 -9.19
CA GLN A 16 -0.05 -10.38 -8.71
C GLN A 16 -1.41 -10.06 -8.10
N ARG A 17 -1.72 -8.78 -7.89
CA ARG A 17 -2.88 -8.32 -7.13
C ARG A 17 -3.49 -7.13 -7.79
N GLU A 18 -4.75 -6.90 -7.46
CA GLU A 18 -5.37 -5.63 -7.77
C GLU A 18 -4.80 -4.56 -6.87
N THR A 19 -4.53 -3.40 -7.44
CA THR A 19 -3.93 -2.30 -6.72
C THR A 19 -4.60 -0.99 -7.09
N GLU A 20 -4.70 -0.10 -6.12
CA GLU A 20 -5.20 1.26 -6.31
C GLU A 20 -4.26 2.25 -5.63
N GLN A 21 -3.98 3.37 -6.29
CA GLN A 21 -3.22 4.46 -5.70
C GLN A 21 -4.17 5.34 -4.87
N ILE A 22 -3.97 5.38 -3.55
CA ILE A 22 -4.73 6.21 -2.61
C ILE A 22 -3.78 7.21 -1.97
N GLY A 23 -3.79 8.45 -2.47
CA GLY A 23 -2.86 9.49 -2.04
C GLY A 23 -1.41 9.01 -2.16
N SER A 24 -0.67 9.07 -1.05
CA SER A 24 0.74 8.64 -1.00
C SER A 24 0.95 7.14 -0.79
N PHE A 25 -0.07 6.29 -0.96
CA PHE A 25 0.01 4.85 -0.72
C PHE A 25 -0.52 4.04 -1.92
N LEU A 26 0.11 2.90 -2.19
CA LEU A 26 -0.41 1.87 -3.09
C LEU A 26 -1.13 0.80 -2.26
N ALA A 27 -2.46 0.78 -2.34
CA ALA A 27 -3.29 -0.23 -1.70
C ALA A 27 -3.30 -1.52 -2.54
N THR A 28 -3.34 -2.67 -1.87
CA THR A 28 -3.42 -3.99 -2.49
C THR A 28 -4.71 -4.69 -2.08
N PHE A 29 -5.36 -5.36 -3.03
CA PHE A 29 -6.62 -6.05 -2.83
C PHE A 29 -6.54 -7.47 -3.35
N ASN A 30 -6.86 -8.42 -2.47
CA ASN A 30 -7.08 -9.81 -2.78
C ASN A 30 -8.57 -10.13 -2.58
N ARG A 31 -9.27 -10.36 -3.68
CA ARG A 31 -10.69 -10.76 -3.68
C ARG A 31 -10.91 -12.15 -3.06
N TRP A 32 -9.87 -12.98 -3.01
CA TRP A 32 -9.87 -14.32 -2.40
C TRP A 32 -9.48 -14.27 -0.92
N TRP A 33 -10.12 -13.38 -0.15
CA TRP A 33 -9.78 -13.07 1.25
C TRP A 33 -9.70 -14.29 2.17
N LYS A 34 -10.43 -15.37 1.86
CA LYS A 34 -10.43 -16.63 2.63
C LYS A 34 -9.14 -17.44 2.52
N VAL A 35 -8.31 -17.18 1.50
CA VAL A 35 -7.08 -17.96 1.24
C VAL A 35 -5.90 -17.37 2.00
N ASN A 36 -5.81 -16.03 2.09
CA ASN A 36 -4.80 -15.35 2.89
C ASN A 36 -5.24 -13.90 3.21
N PRO A 37 -5.65 -13.60 4.46
CA PRO A 37 -6.14 -12.28 4.84
C PRO A 37 -5.03 -11.22 4.91
N PHE A 38 -3.76 -11.62 4.97
CA PHE A 38 -2.61 -10.72 5.10
C PHE A 38 -2.14 -10.11 3.77
N LEU A 39 -2.85 -10.37 2.67
CA LEU A 39 -2.52 -9.84 1.34
C LEU A 39 -3.18 -8.50 1.02
N ASN A 40 -3.98 -7.97 1.95
CA ASN A 40 -4.63 -6.67 1.87
C ASN A 40 -3.89 -5.66 2.76
N TYR A 41 -3.06 -4.83 2.16
CA TYR A 41 -2.27 -3.81 2.86
C TYR A 41 -1.93 -2.63 1.95
N ALA A 42 -1.45 -1.54 2.54
CA ALA A 42 -1.01 -0.34 1.86
C ALA A 42 0.52 -0.17 1.92
N ILE A 43 1.15 0.12 0.79
CA ILE A 43 2.59 0.38 0.68
C ILE A 43 2.81 1.89 0.49
N PRO A 44 3.50 2.59 1.39
CA PRO A 44 3.76 4.02 1.23
C PRO A 44 4.68 4.25 0.03
N ASN A 45 4.50 5.39 -0.66
CA ASN A 45 5.46 5.91 -1.63
C ASN A 45 6.82 6.17 -0.96
N ASN A 46 7.88 6.22 -1.76
CA ASN A 46 9.22 6.48 -1.21
C ASN A 46 9.23 7.84 -0.52
N ASN A 47 9.73 7.86 0.72
CA ASN A 47 9.78 9.05 1.57
C ASN A 47 8.40 9.71 1.79
N ALA A 48 7.30 8.97 1.61
CA ALA A 48 5.97 9.47 1.93
C ALA A 48 5.92 9.87 3.41
N THR A 49 5.55 11.12 3.64
CA THR A 49 5.28 11.66 4.97
C THR A 49 3.80 12.02 4.99
N PRO A 50 3.01 11.45 5.92
CA PRO A 50 1.60 11.79 6.01
C PRO A 50 1.47 13.26 6.39
N THR A 51 0.59 13.98 5.69
CA THR A 51 0.22 15.35 6.04
C THR A 51 -0.68 15.34 7.27
N LEU A 52 -0.70 16.45 8.01
CA LEU A 52 -1.57 16.60 9.17
C LEU A 52 -3.06 16.43 8.82
N ASN A 53 -3.47 16.88 7.63
CA ASN A 53 -4.84 16.74 7.14
C ASN A 53 -5.22 15.27 6.89
N GLU A 54 -4.32 14.47 6.28
CA GLU A 54 -4.54 13.04 6.06
C GLU A 54 -4.67 12.29 7.40
N VAL A 55 -3.88 12.65 8.41
CA VAL A 55 -3.99 12.06 9.75
C VAL A 55 -5.31 12.45 10.43
N ASN A 56 -5.73 13.72 10.29
CA ASN A 56 -6.97 14.19 10.89
C ASN A 56 -8.21 13.55 10.26
N ALA A 57 -8.16 13.13 8.99
CA ALA A 57 -9.25 12.46 8.30
C ALA A 57 -9.49 11.01 8.75
N LEU A 58 -8.60 10.43 9.58
CA LEU A 58 -8.73 9.07 10.15
C LEU A 58 -9.46 9.03 11.51
N ARG A 59 -9.87 10.19 12.04
CA ARG A 59 -10.64 10.33 13.29
C ARG A 59 -12.12 10.51 13.00
#